data_AF-A0A1H4QY29-F1
#
_entry.id   AF-A0A1H4QY29-F1
#
_cell.length_a   1.000
_cell.length_b   1.000
_cell.length_c   1.000
_cell.angle_alpha   90.00
_cell.angle_beta   90.00
_cell.angle_gamma   90.00
#
_symmetry.space_group_name_H-M   'P 1'
#
loop_
_entity.id
_entity.type
_entity.pdbx_description
1 polymer ?
#
loop_
_entity_poly.entity_id
_entity_poly.type
_entity_poly.pdbx_seq_one_letter_code
_entity_poly.pdbx_strand_id
1 'polypeptide(L)'
;MSRRARTTAPEAAPSAARTARTVPELDTLICSCRACPRLVAWREEVARVKRAAFADETYWARPVPGFGPEDARILIVGLAPAAHGANRTGRMFTGDRSGDVLFAALHAVGLANQPRAVAIDDGMELRDTRMSSPVRCAPPENKPTPAERRTCAPFLARELALLPRLRVAVVLGAFGWQSLFAVLVEGGWPVPRPRPAFGHGARVDLVHPDGRELTVLGCFHVSQHNTFTGRLTPAMLEDVLRRARTIARDSAWEGATVTVRVKRVYEAEAAGDGERILVDRLWPRGISKDRADLALWCKEISPSTELRKWYEHDPAKYPEFVERYRAELAAPEAAAAFEALQARVDAGPVTLLTASKAEDISHAHVLAALLTGRDPLVR
;
A
#
# COMPACT_ATOMS: atom_id res chain seq x y z
N MET A 1 12.39 -43.24 10.64
CA MET A 1 13.44 -42.47 11.35
C MET A 1 13.17 -40.98 11.14
N SER A 2 12.56 -40.33 12.13
CA SER A 2 12.21 -38.91 12.10
C SER A 2 13.50 -38.07 12.13
N ARG A 3 13.81 -37.36 11.04
CA ARG A 3 14.89 -36.35 11.04
C ARG A 3 14.47 -35.26 12.04
N ARG A 4 15.03 -35.28 13.26
CA ARG A 4 15.02 -34.11 14.14
C ARG A 4 15.54 -32.92 13.33
N ALA A 5 14.70 -31.91 13.12
CA ALA A 5 15.12 -30.66 12.52
C ALA A 5 16.30 -30.12 13.34
N ARG A 6 17.47 -29.97 12.72
CA ARG A 6 18.60 -29.32 13.38
C ARG A 6 18.17 -27.88 13.67
N THR A 7 18.07 -27.54 14.94
CA THR A 7 17.84 -26.16 15.37
C THR A 7 19.01 -25.30 14.90
N THR A 8 18.73 -24.31 14.06
CA THR A 8 19.73 -23.34 13.59
C THR A 8 20.28 -22.55 14.78
N ALA A 9 21.60 -22.40 14.87
CA ALA A 9 22.21 -21.56 15.89
C ALA A 9 21.75 -20.08 15.71
N PRO A 10 21.37 -19.36 16.78
CA PRO A 10 20.91 -17.97 16.72
C PRO A 10 21.81 -17.01 15.93
N GLU A 11 23.12 -17.20 15.97
CA GLU A 11 24.11 -16.40 15.27
C GLU A 11 24.16 -16.72 13.76
N ALA A 12 23.80 -17.94 13.39
CA ALA A 12 23.74 -18.41 12.00
C ALA A 12 22.38 -18.16 11.33
N ALA A 13 21.39 -17.64 12.07
CA ALA A 13 20.04 -17.39 11.54
C ALA A 13 20.01 -16.57 10.24
N PRO A 14 20.81 -15.48 10.07
CA PRO A 14 20.82 -14.76 8.79
C PRO A 14 21.30 -15.63 7.63
N SER A 15 22.36 -16.41 7.81
CA SER A 15 22.88 -17.32 6.77
C SER A 15 21.88 -18.44 6.44
N ALA A 16 21.06 -18.86 7.41
CA ALA A 16 20.02 -19.86 7.19
C ALA A 16 18.76 -19.29 6.48
N ALA A 17 18.56 -17.97 6.47
CA ALA A 17 17.39 -17.33 5.88
C ALA A 17 17.12 -17.78 4.43
N ARG A 18 18.18 -17.94 3.62
CA ARG A 18 18.09 -18.45 2.23
C ARG A 18 17.39 -19.80 2.07
N THR A 19 17.30 -20.60 3.15
CA THR A 19 16.69 -21.94 3.13
C THR A 19 15.23 -21.96 3.58
N ALA A 20 14.73 -20.90 4.21
CA ALA A 20 13.34 -20.79 4.66
C ALA A 20 12.40 -20.84 3.46
N ARG A 21 11.40 -21.71 3.44
CA ARG A 21 10.51 -21.92 2.28
C ARG A 21 9.24 -21.07 2.32
N THR A 22 8.89 -20.60 3.51
CA THR A 22 7.67 -19.83 3.76
C THR A 22 7.98 -18.61 4.61
N VAL A 23 7.09 -17.63 4.60
CA VAL A 23 7.22 -16.43 5.45
C VAL A 23 7.23 -16.80 6.94
N PRO A 24 6.37 -17.72 7.45
CA PRO A 24 6.42 -18.13 8.86
C PRO A 24 7.73 -18.82 9.27
N GLU A 25 8.32 -19.63 8.38
CA GLU A 25 9.65 -20.20 8.62
C GLU A 25 10.73 -19.11 8.71
N LEU A 26 10.67 -18.11 7.83
CA LEU A 26 11.58 -16.96 7.87
C LEU A 26 11.39 -16.13 9.14
N ASP A 27 10.15 -15.86 9.54
CA ASP A 27 9.83 -15.09 10.73
C ASP A 27 10.30 -15.81 12.01
N THR A 28 10.20 -17.14 12.05
CA THR A 28 10.77 -17.96 13.13
C THR A 28 12.30 -17.80 13.21
N LEU A 29 13.00 -17.86 12.08
CA LEU A 29 14.44 -17.64 12.02
C LEU A 29 14.81 -16.22 12.46
N ILE A 30 14.08 -15.21 11.98
CA ILE A 30 14.27 -13.81 12.37
C ILE A 30 14.16 -13.68 13.89
N CYS A 31 13.06 -14.13 14.49
CA CYS A 31 12.80 -14.01 15.93
C CYS A 31 13.88 -14.65 16.81
N SER A 32 14.56 -15.69 16.31
CA SER A 32 15.63 -16.39 17.02
C SER A 32 17.01 -15.73 16.93
N CYS A 33 17.20 -14.74 16.04
CA CYS A 33 18.52 -14.26 15.66
C CYS A 33 19.26 -13.48 16.78
N ARG A 34 20.56 -13.78 16.92
CA ARG A 34 21.51 -13.11 17.83
C ARG A 34 22.82 -12.68 17.15
N ALA A 35 22.85 -12.62 15.82
CA ALA A 35 24.07 -12.41 15.02
C ALA A 35 24.79 -11.04 15.19
N CYS A 36 24.14 -10.05 15.81
CA CYS A 36 24.69 -8.69 15.96
C CYS A 36 24.86 -8.33 17.44
N PRO A 37 26.02 -8.57 18.08
CA PRO A 37 26.20 -8.41 19.53
C PRO A 37 25.78 -7.04 20.08
N ARG A 38 26.11 -5.95 19.38
CA ARG A 38 25.71 -4.59 19.77
C ARG A 38 24.20 -4.39 19.80
N LEU A 39 23.49 -4.89 18.78
CA LEU A 39 22.03 -4.78 18.70
C LEU A 39 21.33 -5.69 19.71
N VAL A 40 21.89 -6.88 19.95
CA VAL A 40 21.40 -7.82 20.97
C VAL A 40 21.52 -7.19 22.36
N ALA A 41 22.69 -6.66 22.71
CA ALA A 41 22.89 -5.99 23.99
C ALA A 41 21.95 -4.78 24.15
N TRP A 42 21.83 -3.95 23.11
CA TRP A 42 21.00 -2.75 23.17
C TRP A 42 19.50 -3.06 23.30
N ARG A 43 18.96 -3.96 22.48
CA ARG A 43 17.52 -4.27 22.48
C ARG A 43 17.05 -4.86 23.82
N GLU A 44 17.92 -5.64 24.46
CA GLU A 44 17.70 -6.27 25.77
C GLU A 44 17.90 -5.26 26.91
N GLU A 45 18.90 -4.38 26.82
CA GLU A 45 19.11 -3.32 27.81
C GLU A 45 17.91 -2.36 27.86
N VAL A 46 17.41 -1.93 26.70
CA VAL A 46 16.21 -1.10 26.61
C VAL A 46 14.99 -1.78 27.24
N ALA A 47 14.87 -3.10 27.11
CA ALA A 47 13.79 -3.88 27.69
C ALA A 47 13.91 -4.05 29.21
N ARG A 48 15.14 -3.95 29.76
CA ARG A 48 15.42 -4.00 31.20
C ARG A 48 15.23 -2.64 31.86
N VAL A 49 15.86 -1.60 31.31
CA VAL A 49 15.81 -0.24 31.89
C VAL A 49 14.44 0.38 31.68
N LYS A 50 13.87 0.20 30.48
CA LYS A 50 12.58 0.75 30.03
C LYS A 50 12.49 2.27 30.16
N ARG A 51 11.51 2.86 29.49
CA ARG A 51 11.12 4.25 29.72
C ARG A 51 10.07 4.26 30.83
N ALA A 52 10.05 5.27 31.69
CA ALA A 52 9.09 5.37 32.81
C ALA A 52 7.63 5.17 32.38
N ALA A 53 7.24 5.71 31.22
CA ALA A 53 5.90 5.55 30.65
C ALA A 53 5.51 4.10 30.30
N PHE A 54 6.48 3.18 30.25
CA PHE A 54 6.32 1.77 29.86
C PHE A 54 6.95 0.83 30.89
N ALA A 55 7.10 1.26 32.15
CA ALA A 55 7.82 0.52 33.18
C ALA A 55 7.20 -0.88 33.43
N ASP A 56 5.88 -0.95 33.42
CA ASP A 56 5.11 -2.15 33.73
C ASP A 56 4.88 -3.07 32.51
N GLU A 57 5.29 -2.64 31.31
CA GLU A 57 5.08 -3.41 30.09
C GLU A 57 6.15 -4.50 29.90
N THR A 58 5.75 -5.65 29.36
CA THR A 58 6.69 -6.67 28.90
C THR A 58 7.14 -6.35 27.48
N TYR A 59 8.45 -6.16 27.28
CA TYR A 59 9.03 -5.83 25.98
C TYR A 59 9.28 -7.10 25.14
N TRP A 60 9.12 -6.96 23.82
CA TRP A 60 9.47 -7.99 22.85
C TRP A 60 10.97 -8.36 22.86
N ALA A 61 11.85 -7.34 22.90
CA ALA A 61 13.31 -7.45 23.08
C ALA A 61 14.05 -8.42 22.12
N ARG A 62 13.46 -8.70 20.96
CA ARG A 62 13.93 -9.66 19.96
C ARG A 62 13.93 -9.02 18.58
N PRO A 63 14.54 -9.66 17.56
CA PRO A 63 14.36 -9.21 16.19
C PRO A 63 12.86 -9.22 15.85
N VAL A 64 12.40 -8.17 15.17
CA VAL A 64 11.01 -7.98 14.80
C VAL A 64 10.80 -8.59 13.40
N PRO A 65 9.88 -9.55 13.22
CA PRO A 65 9.54 -10.10 11.90
C PRO A 65 8.79 -9.09 11.04
N GLY A 66 8.55 -9.41 9.77
CA GLY A 66 7.67 -8.57 8.94
C GLY A 66 6.21 -8.64 9.44
N PHE A 67 5.39 -7.67 9.06
CA PHE A 67 3.98 -7.60 9.46
C PHE A 67 3.06 -7.35 8.26
N GLY A 68 1.98 -8.10 8.14
CA GLY A 68 1.05 -8.07 7.01
C GLY A 68 1.00 -9.40 6.25
N PRO A 69 0.08 -9.55 5.29
CA PRO A 69 -0.17 -10.82 4.60
C PRO A 69 1.03 -11.32 3.78
N GLU A 70 1.12 -12.64 3.60
CA GLU A 70 2.19 -13.31 2.85
C GLU A 70 2.04 -13.18 1.33
N ASP A 71 0.85 -12.80 0.86
CA ASP A 71 0.54 -12.58 -0.54
C ASP A 71 0.47 -11.08 -0.89
N ALA A 72 1.04 -10.23 -0.03
CA ALA A 72 1.07 -8.78 -0.22
C ALA A 72 1.68 -8.37 -1.57
N ARG A 73 1.02 -7.42 -2.21
CA ARG A 73 1.47 -6.78 -3.46
C ARG A 73 2.32 -5.54 -3.22
N ILE A 74 2.21 -4.95 -2.03
CA ILE A 74 2.92 -3.76 -1.57
C ILE A 74 3.85 -4.15 -0.43
N LEU A 75 5.13 -3.76 -0.51
CA LEU A 75 6.08 -3.87 0.60
C LEU A 75 6.51 -2.49 1.07
N ILE A 76 6.28 -2.18 2.35
CA ILE A 76 6.83 -0.98 2.99
C ILE A 76 8.15 -1.35 3.65
N VAL A 77 9.22 -0.63 3.27
CA VAL A 77 10.57 -0.87 3.78
C VAL A 77 11.03 0.33 4.61
N GLY A 78 11.17 0.13 5.92
CA GLY A 78 11.66 1.13 6.87
C GLY A 78 13.18 1.19 7.01
N LEU A 79 13.61 1.55 8.22
CA LEU A 79 15.02 1.58 8.63
C LEU A 79 15.33 0.41 9.58
N ALA A 80 14.76 0.46 10.79
CA ALA A 80 14.88 -0.55 11.84
C ALA A 80 13.82 -0.28 12.92
N PRO A 81 13.52 -1.26 13.79
CA PRO A 81 12.69 -1.05 14.98
C PRO A 81 13.15 0.11 15.87
N ALA A 82 12.22 0.92 16.36
CA ALA A 82 12.51 1.88 17.43
C ALA A 82 12.65 1.17 18.77
N ALA A 83 13.50 1.71 19.66
CA ALA A 83 13.79 1.18 20.99
C ALA A 83 12.54 0.94 21.86
N HIS A 84 11.59 1.87 21.82
CA HIS A 84 10.32 1.80 22.57
C HIS A 84 9.07 1.66 21.68
N GLY A 85 9.28 1.42 20.39
CA GLY A 85 8.22 1.08 19.44
C GLY A 85 8.21 -0.43 19.20
N ALA A 86 8.59 -0.86 18.00
CA ALA A 86 8.59 -2.26 17.62
C ALA A 86 9.47 -3.19 18.51
N ASN A 87 10.52 -2.67 19.16
CA ASN A 87 11.28 -3.46 20.15
C ASN A 87 10.53 -3.72 21.46
N ARG A 88 9.54 -2.87 21.79
CA ARG A 88 8.60 -3.06 22.88
C ARG A 88 7.44 -3.94 22.43
N THR A 89 6.80 -3.61 21.32
CA THR A 89 5.52 -4.19 20.88
C THR A 89 5.67 -5.48 20.09
N GLY A 90 6.83 -5.74 19.48
CA GLY A 90 7.07 -6.93 18.65
C GLY A 90 6.45 -6.87 17.25
N ARG A 91 5.86 -5.72 16.86
CA ARG A 91 5.28 -5.52 15.52
C ARG A 91 5.93 -4.31 14.84
N MET A 92 6.26 -4.45 13.55
CA MET A 92 6.88 -3.37 12.77
C MET A 92 6.06 -2.08 12.86
N PHE A 93 6.75 -0.95 13.03
CA PHE A 93 6.17 0.39 13.12
C PHE A 93 5.10 0.56 14.21
N THR A 94 5.03 -0.28 15.24
CA THR A 94 3.95 -0.23 16.25
C THR A 94 4.45 0.34 17.57
N GLY A 95 3.69 1.25 18.18
CA GLY A 95 3.96 1.77 19.53
C GLY A 95 4.95 2.94 19.60
N ASP A 96 5.18 3.64 18.49
CA ASP A 96 5.92 4.90 18.44
C ASP A 96 5.26 5.89 17.48
N ARG A 97 5.66 7.17 17.58
CA ARG A 97 5.06 8.25 16.79
C ARG A 97 5.26 8.12 15.28
N SER A 98 6.34 7.49 14.85
CA SER A 98 6.57 7.25 13.43
C SER A 98 5.58 6.22 12.90
N GLY A 99 5.29 5.21 13.70
CA GLY A 99 4.18 4.29 13.54
C GLY A 99 2.82 4.97 13.42
N ASP A 100 2.49 5.84 14.37
CA ASP A 100 1.20 6.53 14.41
C ASP A 100 0.90 7.27 13.09
N VAL A 101 1.91 7.98 12.55
CA VAL A 101 1.79 8.69 11.27
C VAL A 101 1.57 7.70 10.11
N LEU A 102 2.34 6.61 10.08
CA LEU A 102 2.27 5.64 8.99
C LEU A 102 0.93 4.90 8.97
N PHE A 103 0.48 4.38 10.12
CA PHE A 103 -0.77 3.64 10.22
C PHE A 103 -2.00 4.52 9.95
N ALA A 104 -1.98 5.78 10.40
CA ALA A 104 -3.03 6.73 10.06
C ALA A 104 -3.14 6.95 8.54
N ALA A 105 -2.00 7.13 7.86
CA ALA A 105 -1.98 7.32 6.41
C ALA A 105 -2.39 6.05 5.65
N LEU A 106 -1.98 4.86 6.12
CA LEU A 106 -2.40 3.59 5.54
C LEU A 106 -3.90 3.36 5.64
N HIS A 107 -4.48 3.65 6.80
CA HIS A 107 -5.93 3.60 6.99
C HIS A 107 -6.64 4.60 6.06
N ALA A 108 -6.14 5.83 5.97
CA ALA A 108 -6.71 6.87 5.11
C ALA A 108 -6.72 6.49 3.62
N VAL A 109 -5.83 5.60 3.16
CA VAL A 109 -5.81 5.09 1.78
C VAL A 109 -6.38 3.68 1.63
N GLY A 110 -6.99 3.12 2.68
CA GLY A 110 -7.63 1.80 2.66
C GLY A 110 -6.68 0.60 2.70
N LEU A 111 -5.42 0.80 3.11
CA LEU A 111 -4.39 -0.25 3.24
C LEU A 111 -4.28 -0.83 4.66
N ALA A 112 -4.99 -0.26 5.64
CA ALA A 112 -5.09 -0.78 7.01
C ALA A 112 -6.55 -0.73 7.49
N ASN A 113 -6.95 -1.67 8.36
CA ASN A 113 -8.31 -1.75 8.89
C ASN A 113 -8.62 -0.70 9.98
N GLN A 114 -7.60 -0.13 10.62
CA GLN A 114 -7.75 0.90 11.66
C GLN A 114 -6.58 1.89 11.61
N PRO A 115 -6.73 3.12 12.15
CA PRO A 115 -5.70 4.16 12.04
C PRO A 115 -4.59 4.08 13.10
N ARG A 116 -4.74 3.24 14.13
CA ARG A 116 -3.81 3.16 15.27
C ARG A 116 -3.33 1.73 15.51
N ALA A 117 -2.01 1.58 15.65
CA ALA A 117 -1.34 0.34 16.04
C ALA A 117 -0.63 0.56 17.38
N VAL A 118 -1.14 -0.05 18.44
CA VAL A 118 -0.70 0.13 19.83
C VAL A 118 0.04 -1.11 20.36
N ALA A 119 -0.48 -2.31 20.08
CA ALA A 119 0.02 -3.58 20.62
C ALA A 119 -0.06 -4.69 19.56
N ILE A 120 0.60 -5.83 19.78
CA ILE A 120 0.65 -6.92 18.78
C ILE A 120 -0.72 -7.57 18.52
N ASP A 121 -1.60 -7.54 19.53
CA ASP A 121 -2.91 -8.20 19.58
C ASP A 121 -4.10 -7.23 19.47
N ASP A 122 -3.84 -5.98 19.08
CA ASP A 122 -4.85 -4.91 18.96
C ASP A 122 -5.77 -5.00 17.72
N GLY A 123 -5.78 -6.14 17.02
CA GLY A 123 -6.60 -6.37 15.84
C GLY A 123 -6.18 -5.63 14.57
N MET A 124 -5.02 -4.95 14.55
CA MET A 124 -4.51 -4.32 13.32
C MET A 124 -4.29 -5.35 12.21
N GLU A 125 -4.81 -5.06 11.03
CA GLU A 125 -4.65 -5.84 9.81
C GLU A 125 -4.29 -4.93 8.63
N LEU A 126 -3.39 -5.40 7.77
CA LEU A 126 -2.99 -4.71 6.54
C LEU A 126 -3.59 -5.40 5.32
N ARG A 127 -4.02 -4.60 4.34
CA ARG A 127 -4.60 -5.05 3.07
C ARG A 127 -3.57 -4.89 1.95
N ASP A 128 -3.29 -5.98 1.23
CA ASP A 128 -2.28 -6.06 0.15
C ASP A 128 -0.87 -5.57 0.53
N THR A 129 -0.61 -5.28 1.81
CA THR A 129 0.55 -4.51 2.26
C THR A 129 1.28 -5.26 3.36
N ARG A 130 2.58 -5.50 3.16
CA ARG A 130 3.48 -6.01 4.19
C ARG A 130 4.52 -4.96 4.57
N MET A 131 4.91 -4.91 5.83
CA MET A 131 5.92 -4.02 6.39
C MET A 131 7.18 -4.80 6.77
N SER A 132 8.33 -4.21 6.50
CA SER A 132 9.64 -4.79 6.77
C SER A 132 10.69 -3.71 7.09
N SER A 133 11.89 -4.15 7.47
CA SER A 133 13.05 -3.31 7.66
C SER A 133 14.34 -4.03 7.26
N PRO A 134 15.34 -3.30 6.72
CA PRO A 134 16.66 -3.88 6.44
C PRO A 134 17.39 -4.40 7.68
N VAL A 135 17.12 -3.82 8.86
CA VAL A 135 17.65 -4.27 10.14
C VAL A 135 16.49 -4.60 11.08
N ARG A 136 16.45 -5.84 11.58
CA ARG A 136 15.32 -6.37 12.37
C ARG A 136 15.41 -6.10 13.87
N CYS A 137 16.50 -5.53 14.37
CA CYS A 137 16.67 -5.21 15.80
C CYS A 137 16.74 -3.70 16.00
N ALA A 138 16.32 -3.21 17.17
CA ALA A 138 16.52 -1.81 17.52
C ALA A 138 18.01 -1.47 17.61
N PRO A 139 18.50 -0.46 16.87
CA PRO A 139 19.85 0.06 17.03
C PRO A 139 19.88 1.25 18.01
N PRO A 140 20.98 1.43 18.75
CA PRO A 140 21.26 2.68 19.46
C PRO A 140 21.09 3.89 18.52
N GLU A 141 20.43 4.93 19.02
CA GLU A 141 20.14 6.18 18.28
C GLU A 141 19.37 6.00 16.95
N ASN A 142 18.77 4.84 16.72
CA ASN A 142 18.21 4.46 15.41
C ASN A 142 19.26 4.48 14.27
N LYS A 143 20.53 4.17 14.61
CA LYS A 143 21.66 4.16 13.67
C LYS A 143 22.29 2.76 13.60
N PRO A 144 21.81 1.87 12.72
CA PRO A 144 22.50 0.64 12.45
C PRO A 144 23.81 0.89 11.69
N THR A 145 24.82 0.08 11.95
CA THR A 145 26.10 0.14 11.25
C THR A 145 25.99 -0.52 9.86
N PRO A 146 26.90 -0.21 8.92
CA PRO A 146 26.98 -0.94 7.65
C PRO A 146 27.21 -2.45 7.82
N ALA A 147 27.92 -2.86 8.88
CA ALA A 147 28.11 -4.28 9.20
C ALA A 147 26.80 -4.94 9.61
N GLU A 148 26.04 -4.32 10.52
CA GLU A 148 24.74 -4.83 10.97
C GLU A 148 23.72 -4.90 9.82
N ARG A 149 23.72 -3.89 8.94
CA ARG A 149 22.92 -3.91 7.71
C ARG A 149 23.26 -5.11 6.84
N ARG A 150 24.56 -5.36 6.58
CA ARG A 150 25.01 -6.51 5.77
C ARG A 150 24.65 -7.83 6.44
N THR A 151 24.85 -7.96 7.74
CA THR A 151 24.49 -9.16 8.50
C THR A 151 22.99 -9.46 8.42
N CYS A 152 22.14 -8.44 8.41
CA CYS A 152 20.68 -8.60 8.40
C CYS A 152 20.08 -8.72 6.97
N ALA A 153 20.81 -8.30 5.94
CA ALA A 153 20.38 -8.30 4.55
C ALA A 153 19.77 -9.62 4.03
N PRO A 154 20.28 -10.83 4.40
CA PRO A 154 19.69 -12.08 3.96
C PRO A 154 18.21 -12.26 4.32
N PHE A 155 17.74 -11.66 5.43
CA PHE A 155 16.33 -11.72 5.80
C PHE A 155 15.46 -10.89 4.86
N LEU A 156 15.87 -9.67 4.52
CA LEU A 156 15.13 -8.84 3.55
C LEU A 156 15.15 -9.46 2.15
N ALA A 157 16.31 -10.00 1.73
CA ALA A 157 16.44 -10.71 0.47
C ALA A 157 15.49 -11.91 0.38
N ARG A 158 15.43 -12.71 1.46
CA ARG A 158 14.53 -13.86 1.46
C ARG A 158 13.07 -13.46 1.50
N GLU A 159 12.71 -12.44 2.28
CA GLU A 159 11.34 -11.96 2.36
C GLU A 159 10.83 -11.50 0.99
N LEU A 160 11.61 -10.71 0.24
CA LEU A 160 11.28 -10.33 -1.14
C LEU A 160 11.05 -11.54 -2.05
N ALA A 161 11.89 -12.56 -1.94
CA ALA A 161 11.77 -13.78 -2.73
C ALA A 161 10.55 -14.65 -2.35
N LEU A 162 10.01 -14.48 -1.13
CA LEU A 162 8.86 -15.21 -0.61
C LEU A 162 7.53 -14.50 -0.86
N LEU A 163 7.52 -13.30 -1.45
CA LEU A 163 6.31 -12.55 -1.80
C LEU A 163 6.04 -12.66 -3.31
N PRO A 164 5.36 -13.72 -3.78
CA PRO A 164 5.22 -14.01 -5.21
C PRO A 164 4.37 -12.98 -5.97
N ARG A 165 3.50 -12.25 -5.26
CA ARG A 165 2.61 -11.24 -5.82
C ARG A 165 3.14 -9.81 -5.66
N LEU A 166 4.36 -9.64 -5.13
CA LEU A 166 4.93 -8.32 -4.89
C LEU A 166 5.06 -7.56 -6.22
N ARG A 167 4.54 -6.33 -6.24
CA ARG A 167 4.56 -5.42 -7.40
C ARG A 167 5.23 -4.10 -7.09
N VAL A 168 5.11 -3.63 -5.85
CA VAL A 168 5.65 -2.32 -5.47
C VAL A 168 6.30 -2.35 -4.09
N ALA A 169 7.45 -1.70 -3.97
CA ALA A 169 8.11 -1.44 -2.70
C ALA A 169 8.11 0.06 -2.40
N VAL A 170 7.48 0.48 -1.30
CA VAL A 170 7.52 1.85 -0.78
C VAL A 170 8.62 1.96 0.26
N VAL A 171 9.64 2.76 -0.01
CA VAL A 171 10.85 2.81 0.80
C VAL A 171 10.93 4.11 1.59
N LEU A 172 10.95 3.99 2.92
CA LEU A 172 10.93 5.10 3.85
C LEU A 172 12.36 5.53 4.18
N GLY A 173 12.84 6.56 3.49
CA GLY A 173 14.15 7.18 3.73
C GLY A 173 15.32 6.56 2.96
N ALA A 174 16.41 7.31 2.89
CA ALA A 174 17.61 6.95 2.12
C ALA A 174 18.30 5.66 2.61
N PHE A 175 18.24 5.35 3.91
CA PHE A 175 18.84 4.12 4.44
C PHE A 175 18.13 2.88 3.91
N GLY A 176 16.79 2.87 3.97
CA GLY A 176 15.97 1.81 3.38
C GLY A 176 16.24 1.67 1.89
N TRP A 177 16.33 2.81 1.18
CA TRP A 177 16.57 2.86 -0.27
C TRP A 177 17.88 2.17 -0.64
N GLN A 178 18.98 2.59 -0.02
CA GLN A 178 20.29 1.99 -0.25
C GLN A 178 20.32 0.49 0.08
N SER A 179 19.61 0.09 1.15
CA SER A 179 19.57 -1.30 1.59
C SER A 179 18.77 -2.19 0.63
N LEU A 180 17.59 -1.73 0.20
CA LEU A 180 16.76 -2.44 -0.76
C LEU A 180 17.49 -2.61 -2.09
N PHE A 181 18.08 -1.55 -2.65
CA PHE A 181 18.82 -1.66 -3.91
C PHE A 181 20.06 -2.56 -3.81
N ALA A 182 20.73 -2.63 -2.65
CA ALA A 182 21.80 -3.60 -2.45
C ALA A 182 21.28 -5.04 -2.53
N VAL A 183 20.16 -5.32 -1.86
CA VAL A 183 19.50 -6.63 -1.88
C VAL A 183 18.97 -6.98 -3.28
N LEU A 184 18.41 -6.02 -4.01
CA LEU A 184 17.92 -6.24 -5.38
C LEU A 184 19.07 -6.59 -6.34
N VAL A 185 20.22 -5.92 -6.23
CA VAL A 185 21.42 -6.26 -7.02
C VAL A 185 21.90 -7.68 -6.71
N GLU A 186 22.00 -8.06 -5.43
CA GLU A 186 22.38 -9.42 -5.04
C GLU A 186 21.36 -10.47 -5.49
N GLY A 187 20.09 -10.07 -5.56
CA GLY A 187 18.98 -10.89 -6.03
C GLY A 187 18.85 -10.98 -7.57
N GLY A 188 19.79 -10.43 -8.33
CA GLY A 188 19.81 -10.53 -9.81
C GLY A 188 18.96 -9.51 -10.55
N TRP A 189 18.40 -8.50 -9.87
CA TRP A 189 17.63 -7.44 -10.53
C TRP A 189 18.56 -6.49 -11.31
N PRO A 190 18.20 -6.09 -12.54
CA PRO A 190 19.01 -5.19 -13.35
C PRO A 190 18.84 -3.74 -12.89
N VAL A 191 19.49 -3.39 -11.79
CA VAL A 191 19.46 -2.03 -11.24
C VAL A 191 20.35 -1.08 -12.09
N PRO A 192 19.84 0.10 -12.51
CA PRO A 192 20.60 1.07 -13.29
C PRO A 192 21.93 1.50 -12.65
N ARG A 193 22.90 1.87 -13.49
CA ARG A 193 24.19 2.45 -13.09
C ARG A 193 24.37 3.84 -13.72
N PRO A 194 24.66 4.90 -12.94
CA PRO A 194 24.82 4.91 -11.48
C PRO A 194 23.51 4.53 -10.75
N ARG A 195 23.64 4.05 -9.50
CA ARG A 195 22.46 3.64 -8.72
C ARG A 195 21.48 4.81 -8.59
N PRO A 196 20.17 4.57 -8.71
CA PRO A 196 19.17 5.61 -8.56
C PRO A 196 19.32 6.38 -7.24
N ALA A 197 19.27 7.71 -7.32
CA ALA A 197 19.31 8.57 -6.14
C ALA A 197 17.97 8.48 -5.37
N PHE A 198 18.05 8.60 -4.05
CA PHE A 198 16.86 8.64 -3.21
C PHE A 198 16.19 10.02 -3.29
N GLY A 199 14.86 10.03 -3.40
CA GLY A 199 14.02 11.22 -3.29
C GLY A 199 12.59 10.85 -2.91
N HIS A 200 11.83 11.80 -2.34
CA HIS A 200 10.40 11.60 -2.15
C HIS A 200 9.68 11.62 -3.50
N GLY A 201 8.77 10.67 -3.73
CA GLY A 201 8.07 10.47 -5.00
C GLY A 201 8.93 9.81 -6.10
N ALA A 202 10.22 9.55 -5.84
CA ALA A 202 11.11 8.88 -6.78
C ALA A 202 10.54 7.51 -7.17
N ARG A 203 10.65 7.15 -8.45
CA ARG A 203 10.12 5.90 -9.00
C ARG A 203 11.21 5.21 -9.79
N VAL A 204 11.37 3.91 -9.59
CA VAL A 204 12.26 3.05 -10.37
C VAL A 204 11.50 1.78 -10.70
N ASP A 205 11.28 1.54 -11.99
CA ASP A 205 10.67 0.31 -12.47
C ASP A 205 11.76 -0.69 -12.86
N LEU A 206 11.66 -1.91 -12.36
CA LEU A 206 12.62 -2.98 -12.59
C LEU A 206 11.90 -4.21 -13.11
N VAL A 207 12.52 -4.88 -14.08
CA VAL A 207 12.09 -6.17 -14.61
C VAL A 207 13.21 -7.17 -14.36
N HIS A 208 12.95 -8.18 -13.55
CA HIS A 208 13.89 -9.26 -13.29
C HIS A 208 13.99 -10.16 -14.53
N PRO A 209 15.14 -10.80 -14.82
CA PRO A 209 15.30 -11.69 -15.97
C PRO A 209 14.32 -12.89 -16.05
N ASP A 210 13.64 -13.21 -14.95
CA ASP A 210 12.60 -14.24 -14.90
C ASP A 210 11.17 -13.70 -15.12
N GLY A 211 11.04 -12.45 -15.55
CA GLY A 211 9.76 -11.80 -15.86
C GLY A 211 9.05 -11.17 -14.66
N ARG A 212 9.60 -11.27 -13.44
CA ARG A 212 9.03 -10.54 -12.30
C ARG A 212 9.24 -9.04 -12.46
N GLU A 213 8.20 -8.27 -12.18
CA GLU A 213 8.26 -6.81 -12.19
C GLU A 213 8.20 -6.25 -10.77
N LEU A 214 8.94 -5.17 -10.53
CA LEU A 214 8.93 -4.46 -9.25
C LEU A 214 9.11 -2.96 -9.50
N THR A 215 8.13 -2.17 -9.08
CA THR A 215 8.27 -0.72 -8.94
C THR A 215 8.80 -0.39 -7.54
N VAL A 216 9.83 0.44 -7.44
CA VAL A 216 10.33 0.98 -6.17
C VAL A 216 9.96 2.45 -6.08
N LEU A 217 9.22 2.82 -5.03
CA LEU A 217 8.83 4.19 -4.72
C LEU A 217 9.62 4.72 -3.53
N GLY A 218 10.17 5.93 -3.65
CA GLY A 218 10.85 6.63 -2.56
C GLY A 218 9.89 7.51 -1.78
N CYS A 219 9.96 7.44 -0.45
CA CYS A 219 9.24 8.35 0.43
C CYS A 219 10.20 8.86 1.52
N PHE A 220 10.11 10.14 1.90
CA PHE A 220 10.81 10.58 3.11
C PHE A 220 10.35 9.76 4.31
N HIS A 221 11.26 9.55 5.26
CA HIS A 221 10.96 8.75 6.43
C HIS A 221 9.89 9.44 7.28
N VAL A 222 8.97 8.67 7.86
CA VAL A 222 7.91 9.13 8.79
C VAL A 222 8.45 9.52 10.18
N SER A 223 9.69 10.00 10.27
CA SER A 223 10.31 10.41 11.54
C SER A 223 9.67 11.69 12.04
N GLN A 224 9.64 11.87 13.37
CA GLN A 224 9.14 13.11 13.97
C GLN A 224 9.81 14.35 13.40
N HIS A 225 11.12 14.28 13.14
CA HIS A 225 11.87 15.37 12.53
C HIS A 225 11.27 15.78 11.18
N ASN A 226 10.98 14.82 10.29
CA ASN A 226 10.43 15.14 8.97
C ASN A 226 8.98 15.62 9.06
N THR A 227 8.16 15.03 9.94
CA THR A 227 6.75 15.40 10.05
C THR A 227 6.55 16.75 10.73
N PHE A 228 7.39 17.09 11.72
CA PHE A 228 7.31 18.37 12.43
C PHE A 228 7.85 19.55 11.65
N THR A 229 8.88 19.32 10.84
CA THR A 229 9.45 20.37 9.98
C THR A 229 8.63 20.59 8.71
N GLY A 230 7.57 19.81 8.47
CA GLY A 230 6.80 19.85 7.23
C GLY A 230 7.53 19.26 6.02
N ARG A 231 8.74 18.70 6.20
CA ARG A 231 9.49 18.02 5.13
C ARG A 231 8.72 16.83 4.57
N LEU A 232 7.90 16.18 5.39
CA LEU A 232 6.91 15.21 4.96
C LEU A 232 5.56 15.59 5.56
N THR A 233 4.57 15.87 4.71
CA THR A 233 3.19 16.11 5.14
C THR A 233 2.35 14.83 5.05
N PRO A 234 1.20 14.74 5.76
CA PRO A 234 0.27 13.63 5.60
C PRO A 234 -0.17 13.41 4.15
N ALA A 235 -0.53 14.48 3.44
CA ALA A 235 -0.95 14.42 2.04
C ALA A 235 0.13 13.84 1.11
N MET A 236 1.40 14.19 1.33
CA MET A 236 2.54 13.64 0.58
C MET A 236 2.72 12.14 0.83
N LEU A 237 2.59 11.71 2.09
CA LEU A 237 2.67 10.29 2.44
C LEU A 237 1.52 9.50 1.80
N GLU A 238 0.30 10.01 1.93
CA GLU A 238 -0.89 9.40 1.34
C GLU A 238 -0.81 9.33 -0.18
N ASP A 239 -0.26 10.35 -0.87
CA ASP A 239 -0.04 10.31 -2.32
C ASP A 239 0.84 9.11 -2.74
N VAL A 240 1.99 8.93 -2.08
CA VAL A 240 2.88 7.79 -2.38
C VAL A 240 2.18 6.46 -2.11
N LEU A 241 1.38 6.36 -1.05
CA LEU A 241 0.62 5.15 -0.72
C LEU A 241 -0.51 4.88 -1.72
N ARG A 242 -1.24 5.91 -2.19
CA ARG A 242 -2.24 5.78 -3.26
C ARG A 242 -1.60 5.30 -4.56
N ARG A 243 -0.46 5.87 -4.94
CA ARG A 243 0.32 5.43 -6.10
C ARG A 243 0.75 3.97 -5.99
N ALA A 244 1.21 3.55 -4.81
CA ALA A 244 1.54 2.15 -4.56
C ALA A 244 0.32 1.24 -4.72
N ARG A 245 -0.84 1.65 -4.18
CA ARG A 245 -2.11 0.92 -4.35
C ARG A 245 -2.51 0.79 -5.81
N THR A 246 -2.39 1.86 -6.60
CA THR A 246 -2.65 1.83 -8.05
C THR A 246 -1.74 0.84 -8.76
N ILE A 247 -0.42 0.92 -8.56
CA ILE A 247 0.54 -0.03 -9.17
C ILE A 247 0.23 -1.48 -8.77
N ALA A 248 -0.09 -1.71 -7.50
CA ALA A 248 -0.42 -3.05 -7.00
C ALA A 248 -1.70 -3.62 -7.61
N ARG A 249 -2.66 -2.76 -7.97
CA ARG A 249 -3.90 -3.14 -8.67
C ARG A 249 -3.69 -3.34 -10.17
N ASP A 250 -2.85 -2.52 -10.79
CA ASP A 250 -2.67 -2.44 -12.24
C ASP A 250 -1.86 -3.58 -12.86
N SER A 251 -1.20 -4.43 -12.06
CA SER A 251 -0.49 -5.63 -12.59
C SER A 251 -1.41 -6.80 -12.95
N ALA A 252 -2.67 -6.52 -13.28
CA ALA A 252 -3.52 -7.41 -14.06
C ALA A 252 -3.27 -7.19 -15.56
N TRP A 253 -2.17 -7.75 -16.06
CA TRP A 253 -2.00 -8.10 -17.46
C TRP A 253 -1.31 -9.46 -17.45
N GLU A 254 -2.04 -10.57 -17.33
CA GLU A 254 -2.91 -11.12 -18.37
C GLU A 254 -4.05 -11.93 -17.70
N GLY A 255 -5.31 -11.52 -17.89
CA GLY A 255 -6.48 -12.40 -17.65
C GLY A 255 -7.62 -11.92 -16.73
N ALA A 256 -7.52 -10.79 -16.03
CA ALA A 256 -8.66 -10.24 -15.26
C ALA A 256 -8.65 -8.71 -15.26
N THR A 257 -9.17 -8.11 -16.32
CA THR A 257 -9.41 -6.66 -16.37
C THR A 257 -10.47 -6.29 -15.33
N VAL A 258 -10.17 -5.36 -14.42
CA VAL A 258 -11.20 -4.56 -13.76
C VAL A 258 -11.99 -3.87 -14.87
N THR A 259 -13.19 -4.37 -15.14
CA THR A 259 -13.94 -3.99 -16.34
C THR A 259 -15.04 -3.04 -15.92
N VAL A 260 -14.75 -1.74 -15.97
CA VAL A 260 -15.76 -0.68 -15.84
C VAL A 260 -16.10 -0.16 -17.23
N ARG A 261 -17.33 -0.37 -17.66
CA ARG A 261 -17.87 0.17 -18.92
C ARG A 261 -18.78 1.36 -18.64
N VAL A 262 -18.90 2.22 -19.64
CA VAL A 262 -19.95 3.24 -19.70
C VAL A 262 -20.86 2.89 -20.85
N LYS A 263 -22.16 2.94 -20.63
CA LYS A 263 -23.19 2.77 -21.67
C LYS A 263 -24.33 3.74 -21.46
N ARG A 264 -25.08 4.01 -22.53
CA ARG A 264 -26.36 4.68 -22.37
C ARG A 264 -27.34 3.73 -21.71
N VAL A 265 -28.16 4.24 -20.81
CA VAL A 265 -29.23 3.46 -20.16
C VAL A 265 -30.29 2.93 -21.15
N TYR A 266 -30.32 3.47 -22.37
CA TYR A 266 -31.19 3.02 -23.45
C TYR A 266 -30.61 1.84 -24.25
N GLU A 267 -29.34 1.51 -24.03
CA GLU A 267 -28.70 0.37 -24.69
C GLU A 267 -29.09 -0.94 -24.01
N ALA A 268 -29.30 -1.95 -24.86
CA ALA A 268 -29.64 -3.29 -24.42
C ALA A 268 -28.51 -3.88 -23.55
N GLU A 269 -28.89 -4.76 -22.64
CA GLU A 269 -27.94 -5.55 -21.88
C GLU A 269 -27.10 -6.43 -22.81
N ALA A 270 -25.79 -6.51 -22.54
CA ALA A 270 -24.88 -7.38 -23.27
C ALA A 270 -24.19 -8.36 -22.32
N ALA A 271 -23.83 -9.54 -22.86
CA ALA A 271 -23.02 -10.52 -22.16
C ALA A 271 -21.68 -9.87 -21.75
N GLY A 272 -21.50 -9.69 -20.44
CA GLY A 272 -20.31 -9.08 -19.85
C GLY A 272 -20.54 -7.73 -19.16
N ASP A 273 -21.76 -7.16 -19.19
CA ASP A 273 -22.06 -5.89 -18.52
C ASP A 273 -21.87 -5.94 -17.00
N GLY A 274 -21.99 -7.12 -16.40
CA GLY A 274 -21.92 -7.31 -14.96
C GLY A 274 -22.99 -6.48 -14.25
N GLU A 275 -22.66 -5.86 -13.12
CA GLU A 275 -23.63 -5.01 -12.42
C GLU A 275 -23.88 -3.71 -13.18
N ARG A 276 -25.14 -3.49 -13.56
CA ARG A 276 -25.61 -2.28 -14.25
C ARG A 276 -26.06 -1.24 -13.23
N ILE A 277 -25.35 -0.11 -13.17
CA ILE A 277 -25.55 0.93 -12.14
C ILE A 277 -25.86 2.27 -12.81
N LEU A 278 -27.04 2.82 -12.56
CA LEU A 278 -27.40 4.16 -13.03
C LEU A 278 -26.69 5.22 -12.18
N VAL A 279 -25.94 6.10 -12.82
CA VAL A 279 -25.15 7.16 -12.15
C VAL A 279 -25.66 8.57 -12.42
N ASP A 280 -26.77 8.69 -13.15
CA ASP A 280 -27.42 9.98 -13.39
C ASP A 280 -28.25 10.41 -12.18
N ARG A 281 -28.24 11.71 -11.89
CA ARG A 281 -29.10 12.30 -10.85
C ARG A 281 -30.59 12.09 -11.10
N LEU A 282 -30.97 12.10 -12.38
CA LEU A 282 -32.35 12.06 -12.83
C LEU A 282 -32.64 10.70 -13.44
N TRP A 283 -33.82 10.19 -13.16
CA TRP A 283 -34.29 8.97 -13.80
C TRP A 283 -34.49 9.21 -15.32
N PRO A 284 -34.01 8.31 -16.19
CA PRO A 284 -34.12 8.48 -17.64
C PRO A 284 -35.57 8.44 -18.12
N ARG A 285 -35.89 9.28 -19.10
CA ARG A 285 -37.25 9.39 -19.65
C ARG A 285 -37.61 8.13 -20.44
N GLY A 286 -38.84 7.66 -20.31
CA GLY A 286 -39.36 6.53 -21.08
C GLY A 286 -38.87 5.15 -20.64
N ILE A 287 -38.12 5.06 -19.53
CA ILE A 287 -37.69 3.80 -18.92
C ILE A 287 -38.49 3.59 -17.64
N SER A 288 -39.20 2.46 -17.52
CA SER A 288 -39.82 2.07 -16.24
C SER A 288 -38.77 1.43 -15.33
N LYS A 289 -38.93 1.57 -14.01
CA LYS A 289 -38.02 0.97 -13.02
C LYS A 289 -37.88 -0.54 -13.19
N ASP A 290 -39.00 -1.21 -13.49
CA ASP A 290 -39.04 -2.67 -13.66
C ASP A 290 -38.36 -3.16 -14.95
N ARG A 291 -38.18 -2.28 -15.96
CA ARG A 291 -37.51 -2.62 -17.23
C ARG A 291 -36.03 -2.25 -17.27
N ALA A 292 -35.55 -1.51 -16.28
CA ALA A 292 -34.20 -0.95 -16.33
C ALA A 292 -33.12 -1.97 -15.90
N ASP A 293 -33.52 -3.08 -15.27
CA ASP A 293 -32.66 -4.13 -14.72
C ASP A 293 -31.38 -3.59 -14.08
N LEU A 294 -31.57 -2.67 -13.13
CA LEU A 294 -30.49 -1.96 -12.46
C LEU A 294 -30.18 -2.65 -11.14
N ALA A 295 -28.91 -2.97 -10.92
CA ALA A 295 -28.41 -3.41 -9.62
C ALA A 295 -28.42 -2.28 -8.58
N LEU A 296 -28.27 -1.02 -9.04
CA LEU A 296 -28.31 0.17 -8.18
C LEU A 296 -28.61 1.43 -8.99
N TRP A 297 -29.30 2.39 -8.36
CA TRP A 297 -29.29 3.80 -8.77
C TRP A 297 -28.47 4.62 -7.77
N CYS A 298 -27.26 5.01 -8.18
CA CYS A 298 -26.29 5.75 -7.38
C CYS A 298 -26.30 7.22 -7.79
N LYS A 299 -27.29 7.98 -7.31
CA LYS A 299 -27.46 9.39 -7.68
C LYS A 299 -26.56 10.32 -6.85
N GLU A 300 -26.05 9.84 -5.73
CA GLU A 300 -25.23 10.57 -4.76
C GLU A 300 -23.86 10.94 -5.36
N ILE A 301 -23.37 10.15 -6.31
CA ILE A 301 -22.12 10.44 -7.04
C ILE A 301 -22.32 11.39 -8.23
N SER A 302 -23.55 11.74 -8.59
CA SER A 302 -23.80 12.59 -9.77
C SER A 302 -23.35 14.04 -9.52
N PRO A 303 -22.88 14.76 -10.56
CA PRO A 303 -22.53 16.18 -10.40
C PRO A 303 -23.73 17.00 -9.94
N SER A 304 -23.46 18.09 -9.22
CA SER A 304 -24.49 19.02 -8.75
C SER A 304 -25.31 19.61 -9.90
N THR A 305 -26.47 20.19 -9.57
CA THR A 305 -27.33 20.81 -10.59
C THR A 305 -26.64 22.02 -11.21
N GLU A 306 -25.92 22.76 -10.38
CA GLU A 306 -25.13 23.94 -10.68
C GLU A 306 -23.98 23.59 -11.63
N LEU A 307 -23.18 22.57 -11.28
CA LEU A 307 -22.06 22.13 -12.10
C LEU A 307 -22.53 21.58 -13.44
N ARG A 308 -23.60 20.77 -13.46
CA ARG A 308 -24.19 20.23 -14.69
C ARG A 308 -24.70 21.33 -15.62
N LYS A 309 -25.36 22.36 -15.08
CA LYS A 309 -25.85 23.51 -15.85
C LYS A 309 -24.71 24.35 -16.41
N TRP A 310 -23.67 24.57 -15.63
CA TRP A 310 -22.49 25.32 -16.07
C TRP A 310 -21.71 24.57 -17.16
N TYR A 311 -21.54 23.26 -16.98
CA TYR A 311 -20.77 22.42 -17.90
C TYR A 311 -21.48 22.28 -19.25
N GLU A 312 -22.78 21.98 -19.23
CA GLU A 312 -23.62 21.86 -20.43
C GLU A 312 -23.09 20.85 -21.48
N HIS A 313 -22.18 19.94 -21.11
CA HIS A 313 -21.45 19.08 -22.04
C HIS A 313 -20.66 19.84 -23.11
N ASP A 314 -20.18 21.05 -22.79
CA ASP A 314 -19.27 21.80 -23.64
C ASP A 314 -17.86 21.18 -23.59
N PRO A 315 -17.33 20.62 -24.70
CA PRO A 315 -16.00 20.02 -24.72
C PRO A 315 -14.88 20.96 -24.25
N ALA A 316 -15.00 22.27 -24.49
CA ALA A 316 -14.00 23.25 -24.06
C ALA A 316 -13.94 23.40 -22.53
N LYS A 317 -15.05 23.12 -21.84
CA LYS A 317 -15.15 23.15 -20.38
C LYS A 317 -14.79 21.81 -19.73
N TYR A 318 -14.56 20.75 -20.51
CA TYR A 318 -14.37 19.40 -19.97
C TYR A 318 -13.19 19.30 -18.99
N PRO A 319 -12.00 19.87 -19.25
CA PRO A 319 -10.89 19.81 -18.29
C PRO A 319 -11.24 20.44 -16.94
N GLU A 320 -11.89 21.59 -16.96
CA GLU A 320 -12.31 22.27 -15.74
C GLU A 320 -13.50 21.56 -15.06
N PHE A 321 -14.39 20.95 -15.85
CA PHE A 321 -15.45 20.11 -15.33
C PHE A 321 -14.90 18.91 -14.55
N VAL A 322 -13.87 18.23 -15.05
CA VAL A 322 -13.21 17.11 -14.35
C VAL A 322 -12.69 17.57 -12.99
N GLU A 323 -12.00 18.70 -12.92
CA GLU A 323 -11.46 19.24 -11.67
C GLU A 323 -12.57 19.62 -10.68
N ARG A 324 -13.58 20.35 -11.13
CA ARG A 324 -14.72 20.75 -10.28
C ARG A 324 -15.52 19.53 -9.81
N TYR A 325 -15.72 18.54 -10.67
CA TYR A 325 -16.46 17.32 -10.32
C TYR A 325 -15.69 16.44 -9.34
N ARG A 326 -14.36 16.33 -9.48
CA ARG A 326 -13.50 15.68 -8.47
C ARG A 326 -13.64 16.34 -7.09
N ALA A 327 -13.73 17.67 -7.04
CA ALA A 327 -13.96 18.39 -5.80
C ALA A 327 -15.34 18.08 -5.19
N GLU A 328 -16.40 17.96 -6.01
CA GLU A 328 -17.72 17.52 -5.52
C GLU A 328 -17.71 16.08 -5.00
N LEU A 329 -16.98 15.17 -5.66
CA LEU A 329 -16.82 13.78 -5.21
C LEU A 329 -16.07 13.65 -3.87
N ALA A 330 -15.30 14.67 -3.47
CA ALA A 330 -14.63 14.70 -2.17
C ALA A 330 -15.55 15.09 -1.01
N ALA A 331 -16.79 15.53 -1.27
CA ALA A 331 -17.76 15.81 -0.22
C ALA A 331 -18.19 14.52 0.50
N PRO A 332 -18.46 14.52 1.82
CA PRO A 332 -18.63 13.28 2.60
C PRO A 332 -19.66 12.28 2.06
N GLU A 333 -20.82 12.76 1.60
CA GLU A 333 -21.88 11.91 1.04
C GLU A 333 -21.46 11.29 -0.30
N ALA A 334 -20.87 12.08 -1.19
CA ALA A 334 -20.39 11.62 -2.49
C ALA A 334 -19.18 10.68 -2.35
N ALA A 335 -18.27 10.96 -1.41
CA ALA A 335 -17.12 10.13 -1.10
C ALA A 335 -17.54 8.74 -0.61
N ALA A 336 -18.49 8.67 0.33
CA ALA A 336 -19.04 7.40 0.80
C ALA A 336 -19.72 6.60 -0.32
N ALA A 337 -20.48 7.27 -1.19
CA ALA A 337 -21.11 6.63 -2.35
C ALA A 337 -20.08 6.15 -3.39
N PHE A 338 -19.00 6.91 -3.59
CA PHE A 338 -17.89 6.54 -4.47
C PHE A 338 -17.12 5.33 -3.93
N GLU A 339 -16.85 5.27 -2.62
CA GLU A 339 -16.24 4.09 -1.98
C GLU A 339 -17.11 2.84 -2.12
N ALA A 340 -18.43 2.98 -1.92
CA ALA A 340 -19.36 1.87 -2.11
C ALA A 340 -19.40 1.39 -3.57
N LEU A 341 -19.29 2.31 -4.54
CA LEU A 341 -19.20 1.96 -5.96
C LEU A 341 -17.87 1.27 -6.28
N GLN A 342 -16.76 1.73 -5.71
CA GLN A 342 -15.44 1.09 -5.85
C GLN A 342 -15.46 -0.34 -5.32
N ALA A 343 -16.12 -0.62 -4.20
CA ALA A 343 -16.24 -1.97 -3.65
C ALA A 343 -16.95 -2.95 -4.62
N ARG A 344 -17.92 -2.46 -5.41
CA ARG A 344 -18.62 -3.27 -6.43
C ARG A 344 -17.74 -3.53 -7.64
N VAL A 345 -16.98 -2.52 -8.08
CA VAL A 345 -15.95 -2.66 -9.12
C VAL A 345 -14.88 -3.67 -8.71
N ASP A 346 -14.50 -3.67 -7.44
CA ASP A 346 -13.53 -4.61 -6.88
C ASP A 346 -14.12 -6.05 -6.81
N ALA A 347 -15.45 -6.22 -6.82
CA ALA A 347 -16.13 -7.52 -6.77
C ALA A 347 -16.41 -8.15 -8.15
N GLY A 348 -16.46 -7.35 -9.22
CA GLY A 348 -16.72 -7.86 -10.57
C GLY A 348 -16.90 -6.78 -11.63
N PRO A 349 -17.22 -7.16 -12.88
CA PRO A 349 -17.51 -6.20 -13.95
C PRO A 349 -18.68 -5.29 -13.59
N VAL A 350 -18.56 -4.00 -13.90
CA VAL A 350 -19.59 -3.00 -13.65
C VAL A 350 -19.82 -2.20 -14.93
N THR A 351 -21.08 -1.91 -15.23
CA THR A 351 -21.48 -0.99 -16.29
C THR A 351 -22.17 0.23 -15.69
N LEU A 352 -21.53 1.39 -15.80
CA LEU A 352 -22.10 2.67 -15.43
C LEU A 352 -23.05 3.14 -16.54
N LEU A 353 -24.30 3.38 -16.16
CA LEU A 353 -25.34 3.80 -17.07
C LEU A 353 -25.60 5.29 -16.95
N THR A 354 -25.64 5.97 -18.09
CA THR A 354 -25.99 7.39 -18.20
C THR A 354 -27.05 7.63 -19.28
N ALA A 355 -27.85 8.68 -19.16
CA ALA A 355 -28.75 9.12 -20.22
C ALA A 355 -28.05 10.06 -21.22
N SER A 356 -26.82 10.53 -20.92
CA SER A 356 -26.07 11.44 -21.78
C SER A 356 -25.83 10.82 -23.16
N LYS A 357 -25.86 11.65 -24.20
CA LYS A 357 -25.51 11.24 -25.58
C LYS A 357 -24.02 11.40 -25.88
N ALA A 358 -23.32 12.21 -25.09
CA ALA A 358 -21.90 12.48 -25.23
C ALA A 358 -21.16 11.68 -24.14
N GLU A 359 -21.11 10.36 -24.32
CA GLU A 359 -20.60 9.44 -23.30
C GLU A 359 -19.13 9.71 -22.96
N ASP A 360 -18.31 10.01 -23.96
CA ASP A 360 -16.86 10.21 -23.87
C ASP A 360 -16.46 11.45 -23.06
N ILE A 361 -17.38 12.40 -22.89
CA ILE A 361 -17.20 13.60 -22.07
C ILE A 361 -18.22 13.68 -20.93
N SER A 362 -18.93 12.59 -20.65
CA SER A 362 -19.91 12.53 -19.56
C SER A 362 -19.25 12.41 -18.19
N HIS A 363 -19.99 12.71 -17.12
CA HIS A 363 -19.53 12.42 -15.75
C HIS A 363 -19.35 10.92 -15.51
N ALA A 364 -20.10 10.06 -16.20
CA ALA A 364 -19.94 8.61 -16.13
C ALA A 364 -18.58 8.16 -16.67
N HIS A 365 -18.06 8.81 -17.71
CA HIS A 365 -16.68 8.58 -18.19
C HIS A 365 -15.63 9.00 -17.16
N VAL A 366 -15.82 10.16 -16.52
CA VAL A 366 -14.94 10.61 -15.45
C VAL A 366 -14.92 9.60 -14.30
N LEU A 367 -16.09 9.13 -13.87
CA LEU A 367 -16.21 8.09 -12.84
C LEU A 367 -15.51 6.79 -13.25
N ALA A 368 -15.73 6.30 -14.47
CA ALA A 368 -15.10 5.08 -14.96
C ALA A 368 -13.57 5.18 -14.96
N ALA A 369 -13.02 6.32 -15.39
CA ALA A 369 -11.59 6.57 -15.32
C ALA A 369 -11.08 6.57 -13.87
N LEU A 370 -11.74 7.29 -12.96
CA LEU A 370 -11.36 7.34 -11.53
C LEU A 370 -11.43 5.96 -10.85
N LEU A 371 -12.48 5.18 -11.09
CA LEU A 371 -12.67 3.83 -10.53
C LEU A 371 -11.65 2.82 -11.05
N THR A 372 -11.09 3.07 -12.23
CA THR A 372 -10.04 2.25 -12.86
C THR A 372 -8.64 2.84 -12.72
N GLY A 373 -8.46 3.89 -11.92
CA GLY A 373 -7.16 4.53 -11.71
C GLY A 373 -6.59 5.27 -12.92
N ARG A 374 -7.40 5.52 -13.96
CA ARG A 374 -7.02 6.26 -15.17
C ARG A 374 -7.26 7.76 -15.01
N ASP A 375 -6.52 8.56 -15.78
CA ASP A 375 -6.75 9.99 -15.87
C ASP A 375 -7.89 10.29 -16.87
N PRO A 376 -9.02 10.91 -16.46
CA PRO A 376 -10.12 11.26 -17.36
C PRO A 376 -9.74 12.23 -18.49
N LEU A 377 -8.60 12.93 -18.36
CA LEU A 377 -8.12 13.86 -19.39
C LEU A 377 -7.26 13.20 -20.46
N VAL A 378 -6.88 11.93 -20.25
CA VAL A 378 -6.04 11.17 -21.16
C VAL A 378 -6.92 10.12 -21.85
N ARG A 379 -7.05 10.24 -23.17
CA ARG A 379 -7.84 9.34 -24.01
C ARG A 379 -7.14 8.01 -24.24
#